data_AF-A0A562R6E4-F1
#
_entry.id   AF-A0A562R6E4-F1
#
_cell.length_a   1.000
_cell.length_b   1.000
_cell.length_c   1.000
_cell.angle_alpha   90.00
_cell.angle_beta   90.00
_cell.angle_gamma   90.00
#
_symmetry.space_group_name_H-M   'P 1'
#
loop_
_entity.id
_entity.type
_entity.pdbx_description
1 polymer ?
#
loop_
_entity_poly.entity_id
_entity_poly.type
_entity_poly.pdbx_seq_one_letter_code
_entity_poly.pdbx_strand_id
1 'polypeptide(L)'
;MKISHEHFREVTRRICGSLDLDQALYDAFLYMKDLLPLDALFITLYEYEKRRARVIALAYEGGGFLLDESFPLSDAAWEAIRSWQARSRYDTTPWIRDHTHPINREILRTVRSGVAALQHMEIG
;
A
#
# COMPACT_ATOMS: atom_id res chain seq x y z
N MET A 1 13.78 13.58 -2.13
CA MET A 1 14.64 12.59 -1.44
C MET A 1 14.92 11.45 -2.40
N LYS A 2 16.17 10.99 -2.52
CA LYS A 2 16.54 9.85 -3.38
C LYS A 2 17.04 8.71 -2.49
N ILE A 3 16.46 7.52 -2.64
CA ILE A 3 16.89 6.31 -1.96
C ILE A 3 18.11 5.75 -2.72
N SER A 4 19.15 5.32 -2.01
CA SER A 4 20.34 4.72 -2.63
C SER A 4 20.00 3.36 -3.27
N HIS A 5 20.80 2.91 -4.24
CA HIS A 5 20.62 1.58 -4.83
C HIS A 5 20.73 0.46 -3.80
N GLU A 6 21.56 0.64 -2.77
CA GLU A 6 21.71 -0.29 -1.66
C GLU A 6 20.40 -0.42 -0.87
N HIS A 7 19.83 0.71 -0.44
CA HIS A 7 18.55 0.71 0.29
C HIS A 7 17.40 0.14 -0.56
N PHE A 8 17.35 0.44 -1.85
CA PHE A 8 16.36 -0.13 -2.76
C PHE A 8 16.45 -1.67 -2.85
N ARG A 9 17.67 -2.21 -3.00
CA ARG A 9 17.90 -3.66 -3.03
C ARG A 9 17.51 -4.31 -1.71
N GLU A 10 17.78 -3.64 -0.61
CA GLU A 10 17.58 -4.16 0.74
C GLU A 10 16.10 -4.17 1.13
N VAL A 11 15.31 -3.19 0.67
CA VAL A 11 13.83 -3.22 0.74
C VAL A 11 13.28 -4.36 -0.12
N THR A 12 13.72 -4.48 -1.39
CA THR A 12 13.29 -5.56 -2.29
C THR A 12 13.57 -6.94 -1.68
N ARG A 13 14.75 -7.13 -1.06
CA ARG A 13 15.12 -8.39 -0.41
C ARG A 13 14.19 -8.76 0.74
N ARG A 14 13.79 -7.79 1.58
CA ARG A 14 12.84 -8.04 2.68
C ARG A 14 11.46 -8.43 2.18
N ILE A 15 10.95 -7.67 1.20
CA ILE A 15 9.61 -7.92 0.65
C ILE A 15 9.56 -9.26 -0.08
N CYS A 16 10.56 -9.58 -0.90
CA CYS A 16 10.54 -10.80 -1.73
C CYS A 16 11.21 -12.02 -1.07
N GLY A 17 11.86 -11.85 0.08
CA GLY A 17 12.63 -12.90 0.76
C GLY A 17 11.83 -13.75 1.74
N SER A 18 10.57 -13.42 1.97
CA SER A 18 9.66 -14.12 2.88
C SER A 18 8.35 -14.47 2.16
N LEU A 19 7.76 -15.62 2.50
CA LEU A 19 6.41 -16.00 2.08
C LEU A 19 5.33 -15.47 3.02
N ASP A 20 5.72 -15.07 4.24
CA ASP A 20 4.85 -14.47 5.25
C ASP A 20 4.79 -12.96 4.99
N LEU A 21 3.73 -12.53 4.31
CA LEU A 21 3.60 -11.19 3.74
C LEU A 21 3.52 -10.08 4.80
N ASP A 22 2.87 -10.36 5.93
CA ASP A 22 2.79 -9.49 7.10
C ASP A 22 4.17 -9.25 7.71
N GLN A 23 4.95 -10.31 7.95
CA GLN A 23 6.31 -10.21 8.45
C GLN A 23 7.23 -9.49 7.45
N ALA A 24 7.16 -9.87 6.16
CA ALA A 24 7.94 -9.24 5.10
C ALA A 24 7.70 -7.73 5.01
N LEU A 25 6.43 -7.32 5.11
CA LEU A 25 6.03 -5.93 5.04
C LEU A 25 6.42 -5.16 6.31
N TYR A 26 6.33 -5.78 7.48
CA TYR A 26 6.77 -5.16 8.74
C TYR A 26 8.28 -4.96 8.79
N ASP A 27 9.07 -5.95 8.37
CA ASP A 27 10.52 -5.83 8.29
C ASP A 27 10.92 -4.69 7.32
N ALA A 28 10.21 -4.59 6.19
CA ALA A 28 10.40 -3.50 5.25
C ALA A 28 10.01 -2.13 5.84
N PHE A 29 8.92 -2.07 6.62
CA PHE A 29 8.48 -0.87 7.33
C PHE A 29 9.54 -0.39 8.32
N LEU A 30 10.02 -1.27 9.20
CA LEU A 30 11.06 -0.95 10.19
C LEU A 30 12.31 -0.41 9.53
N TYR A 31 12.77 -1.05 8.44
CA TYR A 31 13.93 -0.59 7.70
C TYR A 31 13.72 0.78 7.03
N MET A 32 12.55 1.02 6.45
CA MET A 32 12.28 2.28 5.73
C MET A 32 11.95 3.46 6.66
N LYS A 33 11.44 3.21 7.86
CA LYS A 33 11.12 4.25 8.85
C LYS A 33 12.34 5.08 9.26
N ASP A 34 13.51 4.45 9.29
CA ASP A 34 14.79 5.14 9.56
C ASP A 34 15.27 6.00 8.38
N LEU A 35 14.73 5.74 7.17
CA LEU A 35 15.13 6.41 5.93
C LEU A 35 14.13 7.50 5.50
N LEU A 36 12.85 7.34 5.85
CA LEU A 36 11.73 8.15 5.36
C LEU A 36 10.75 8.42 6.51
N PRO A 37 10.12 9.62 6.56
CA PRO A 37 9.02 9.86 7.50
C PRO A 37 7.80 9.06 7.05
N LEU A 38 7.63 7.87 7.63
CA LEU A 38 6.64 6.89 7.22
C LEU A 38 5.77 6.47 8.41
N ASP A 39 4.45 6.60 8.26
CA ASP A 39 3.49 6.20 9.29
C ASP A 39 3.05 4.73 9.12
N ALA A 40 2.97 4.25 7.87
CA ALA A 40 2.54 2.90 7.53
C ALA A 40 2.97 2.50 6.10
N LEU A 41 3.01 1.19 5.84
CA LEU A 41 3.03 0.57 4.51
C LEU A 41 1.80 -0.28 4.30
N PHE A 42 1.30 -0.36 3.07
CA PHE A 42 0.22 -1.28 2.73
C PHE A 42 0.41 -1.82 1.32
N ILE A 43 -0.14 -3.01 1.06
CA ILE A 43 -0.19 -3.61 -0.26
C ILE A 43 -1.65 -3.65 -0.71
N THR A 44 -1.91 -3.10 -1.90
CA THR A 44 -3.25 -3.04 -2.48
C THR A 44 -3.29 -3.80 -3.80
N LEU A 45 -4.30 -4.65 -3.95
CA LEU A 45 -4.67 -5.27 -5.21
C LEU A 45 -5.84 -4.50 -5.85
N TYR A 46 -5.76 -4.24 -7.15
CA TYR A 46 -6.85 -3.67 -7.92
C TYR A 46 -7.59 -4.79 -8.66
N GLU A 47 -8.87 -5.00 -8.32
CA GLU A 47 -9.75 -5.99 -8.94
C GLU A 47 -10.57 -5.32 -10.06
N TYR A 48 -9.99 -5.27 -11.25
CA TYR A 48 -10.52 -4.54 -12.40
C TYR A 48 -11.97 -4.92 -12.76
N GLU A 49 -12.23 -6.23 -12.91
CA GLU A 49 -13.56 -6.75 -13.29
C GLU A 49 -14.64 -6.39 -12.26
N LYS A 50 -14.26 -6.30 -10.98
CA LYS A 50 -15.19 -6.01 -9.88
C LYS A 50 -15.27 -4.53 -9.56
N ARG A 51 -14.40 -3.70 -10.15
CA ARG A 51 -14.26 -2.27 -9.87
C ARG A 51 -13.97 -1.97 -8.39
N ARG A 52 -13.10 -2.79 -7.76
CA ARG A 52 -12.72 -2.64 -6.34
C ARG A 52 -11.20 -2.57 -6.14
N ALA A 53 -10.80 -1.98 -5.01
CA ALA A 53 -9.48 -2.18 -4.44
C ALA A 53 -9.60 -3.09 -3.21
N ARG A 54 -8.56 -3.86 -2.94
CA ARG A 54 -8.42 -4.68 -1.74
C ARG A 54 -7.07 -4.41 -1.11
N VAL A 55 -7.04 -4.00 0.15
CA VAL A 55 -5.80 -3.97 0.94
C VAL A 55 -5.59 -5.36 1.51
N ILE A 56 -4.46 -5.98 1.18
CA ILE A 56 -4.16 -7.37 1.56
C ILE A 56 -3.12 -7.49 2.68
N ALA A 57 -2.37 -6.43 2.92
CA ALA A 57 -1.39 -6.35 3.99
C ALA A 57 -1.17 -4.91 4.40
N LEU A 58 -0.87 -4.71 5.68
CA LEU A 58 -0.56 -3.42 6.30
C LEU A 58 0.57 -3.62 7.31
N ALA A 59 1.50 -2.68 7.36
CA ALA A 59 2.48 -2.58 8.43
C ALA A 59 2.51 -1.16 8.98
N TYR A 60 2.58 -1.04 10.29
CA TYR A 60 2.74 0.22 11.02
C TYR A 60 3.48 -0.06 12.33
N GLU A 61 3.55 0.92 13.23
CA GLU A 61 4.27 0.77 14.51
C GLU A 61 3.86 -0.44 15.35
N GLY A 62 2.59 -0.85 15.30
CA GLY A 62 2.08 -1.99 16.06
C GLY A 62 2.47 -3.36 15.50
N GLY A 63 2.96 -3.43 14.26
CA GLY A 63 3.31 -4.70 13.62
C GLY A 63 2.94 -4.78 12.14
N GLY A 64 3.08 -5.98 11.59
CA GLY A 64 2.57 -6.38 10.28
C GLY A 64 1.29 -7.19 10.40
N PHE A 65 0.35 -6.96 9.50
CA PHE A 65 -0.98 -7.55 9.53
C PHE A 65 -1.43 -7.94 8.13
N LEU A 66 -1.97 -9.14 7.99
CA LEU A 66 -2.75 -9.52 6.81
C LEU A 66 -4.14 -8.91 6.91
N LEU A 67 -4.67 -8.45 5.78
CA LEU A 67 -5.99 -7.86 5.67
C LEU A 67 -6.75 -8.49 4.50
N ASP A 68 -8.07 -8.39 4.50
CA ASP A 68 -8.93 -8.69 3.35
C ASP A 68 -9.97 -7.57 3.17
N GLU A 69 -9.50 -6.33 3.27
CA GLU A 69 -10.37 -5.15 3.29
C GLU A 69 -10.61 -4.65 1.86
N SER A 70 -11.83 -4.88 1.36
CA SER A 70 -12.21 -4.53 0.00
C SER A 70 -13.21 -3.37 -0.04
N PHE A 71 -12.93 -2.37 -0.88
CA PHE A 71 -13.77 -1.18 -1.04
C PHE A 71 -13.95 -0.82 -2.51
N PRO A 72 -15.11 -0.24 -2.88
CA PRO A 72 -15.31 0.29 -4.21
C PRO A 72 -14.39 1.50 -4.43
N LEU A 73 -13.90 1.67 -5.65
CA LEU A 73 -13.27 2.92 -6.08
C LEU A 73 -14.24 3.75 -6.91
N SER A 74 -14.10 5.07 -6.86
CA SER A 74 -14.95 5.98 -7.66
C SER A 74 -14.79 5.78 -9.17
N ASP A 75 -15.78 6.27 -9.94
CA ASP A 75 -15.69 6.26 -11.41
C ASP A 75 -14.46 7.02 -11.92
N ALA A 76 -14.12 8.14 -11.28
CA ALA A 76 -12.93 8.93 -11.59
C ALA A 76 -11.63 8.13 -11.35
N ALA A 77 -11.55 7.38 -10.25
CA ALA A 77 -10.43 6.50 -9.97
C ALA A 77 -10.28 5.41 -11.04
N TRP A 78 -11.37 4.76 -11.44
CA TRP A 78 -11.35 3.76 -12.49
C TRP A 78 -11.00 4.32 -13.87
N GLU A 79 -11.47 5.52 -14.19
CA GLU A 79 -11.11 6.19 -15.43
C GLU A 79 -9.60 6.45 -15.49
N ALA A 80 -9.01 6.93 -14.39
CA ALA A 80 -7.56 7.11 -14.31
C ALA A 80 -6.78 5.79 -14.46
N ILE A 81 -7.26 4.72 -13.82
CA ILE A 81 -6.66 3.37 -13.94
C ILE A 81 -6.72 2.87 -15.40
N ARG A 82 -7.89 2.93 -16.05
CA ARG A 82 -8.06 2.51 -17.45
C ARG A 82 -7.20 3.33 -18.40
N SER A 83 -7.22 4.64 -18.20
CA SER A 83 -6.41 5.58 -18.96
C SER A 83 -4.91 5.29 -18.86
N TRP A 84 -4.42 4.89 -17.68
CA TRP A 84 -3.04 4.45 -17.51
C TRP A 84 -2.79 3.12 -18.23
N GLN A 85 -3.62 2.10 -18.01
CA GLN A 85 -3.46 0.78 -18.66
C GLN A 85 -3.44 0.86 -20.19
N ALA A 86 -4.23 1.76 -20.78
CA ALA A 86 -4.27 1.97 -22.22
C ALA A 86 -3.02 2.67 -22.76
N ARG A 87 -2.42 3.57 -21.98
CA ARG A 87 -1.26 4.38 -22.38
C ARG A 87 0.08 3.69 -22.09
N SER A 88 0.15 2.97 -20.97
CA SER A 88 1.35 2.26 -20.56
C SER A 88 1.00 1.20 -19.52
N ARG A 89 1.28 -0.07 -19.84
CA ARG A 89 1.22 -1.16 -18.86
C ARG A 89 2.50 -1.30 -18.05
N TYR A 90 3.54 -0.56 -18.41
CA TYR A 90 4.90 -0.75 -17.87
C TYR A 90 5.45 0.46 -17.12
N ASP A 91 4.81 1.64 -17.23
CA ASP A 91 5.22 2.83 -16.47
C ASP A 91 4.70 2.79 -15.04
N THR A 92 5.41 3.50 -14.14
CA THR A 92 4.93 3.71 -12.77
C THR A 92 3.53 4.29 -12.76
N THR A 93 2.63 3.72 -11.95
CA THR A 93 1.24 4.17 -11.89
C THR A 93 1.17 5.65 -11.48
N PRO A 94 0.35 6.49 -12.16
CA PRO A 94 0.33 7.94 -11.95
C PRO A 94 0.00 8.34 -10.52
N TRP A 95 -0.90 7.59 -9.87
CA TRP A 95 -1.31 7.86 -8.50
C TRP A 95 -0.19 7.59 -7.48
N ILE A 96 0.85 6.80 -7.78
CA ILE A 96 2.02 6.71 -6.87
C ILE A 96 2.74 8.06 -6.76
N ARG A 97 2.71 8.89 -7.81
CA ARG A 97 3.44 10.17 -7.87
C ARG A 97 2.61 11.38 -7.47
N ASP A 98 1.28 11.26 -7.46
CA ASP A 98 0.35 12.32 -7.10
C ASP A 98 -0.49 11.94 -5.88
N HIS A 99 -0.06 12.36 -4.69
CA HIS A 99 -0.76 12.13 -3.42
C HIS A 99 -2.16 12.75 -3.36
N THR A 100 -2.51 13.66 -4.28
CA THR A 100 -3.85 14.27 -4.35
C THR A 100 -4.83 13.47 -5.20
N HIS A 101 -4.34 12.45 -5.91
CA HIS A 101 -5.13 11.59 -6.78
C HIS A 101 -6.31 10.94 -6.03
N PRO A 102 -7.52 10.86 -6.62
CA PRO A 102 -8.71 10.30 -5.96
C PRO A 102 -8.49 8.92 -5.32
N ILE A 103 -7.77 8.03 -6.02
CA ILE A 103 -7.37 6.71 -5.52
C ILE A 103 -6.65 6.79 -4.18
N ASN A 104 -5.67 7.71 -4.02
CA ASN A 104 -4.92 7.81 -2.78
C ASN A 104 -5.78 8.29 -1.62
N ARG A 105 -6.69 9.24 -1.87
CA ARG A 105 -7.65 9.70 -0.84
C ARG A 105 -8.58 8.59 -0.38
N GLU A 106 -9.04 7.76 -1.32
CA GLU A 106 -9.91 6.62 -1.03
C GLU A 106 -9.15 5.52 -0.27
N ILE A 107 -7.95 5.16 -0.71
CA ILE A 107 -7.10 4.18 -0.02
C ILE A 107 -6.73 4.65 1.38
N LEU A 108 -6.26 5.89 1.54
CA LEU A 108 -5.88 6.44 2.85
C LEU A 108 -7.05 6.46 3.82
N ARG A 109 -8.28 6.71 3.34
CA ARG A 109 -9.48 6.62 4.18
C ARG A 109 -9.67 5.19 4.70
N THR A 110 -9.61 4.19 3.82
CA THR A 110 -9.75 2.79 4.22
C THR A 110 -8.64 2.36 5.16
N VAL A 111 -7.39 2.66 4.84
CA VAL A 111 -6.23 2.31 5.67
C VAL A 111 -6.32 2.95 7.05
N ARG A 112 -6.70 4.23 7.15
CA ARG A 112 -6.87 4.89 8.45
C ARG A 112 -7.99 4.28 9.27
N SER A 113 -9.13 3.95 8.65
CA SER A 113 -10.22 3.25 9.34
C SER A 113 -9.79 1.86 9.80
N GLY A 114 -9.02 1.13 8.98
CA GLY A 114 -8.48 -0.18 9.31
C GLY A 114 -7.43 -0.14 10.43
N VAL A 115 -6.47 0.79 10.37
CA VAL A 115 -5.49 1.03 11.44
C VAL A 115 -6.20 1.38 12.75
N ALA A 116 -7.17 2.28 12.72
CA ALA A 116 -7.95 2.63 13.91
C ALA A 116 -8.69 1.41 14.46
N ALA A 117 -9.31 0.58 13.60
CA ALA A 117 -9.97 -0.65 14.02
C ALA A 117 -9.00 -1.64 14.67
N LEU A 118 -7.80 -1.84 14.10
CA LEU A 118 -6.76 -2.70 14.66
C LEU A 118 -6.24 -2.19 16.02
N GLN A 119 -6.00 -0.88 16.13
CA GLN A 119 -5.59 -0.25 17.40
C GLN A 119 -6.62 -0.44 18.52
N HIS A 120 -7.92 -0.50 18.17
CA HIS A 120 -8.98 -0.78 19.14
C HIS A 120 -9.10 -2.26 19.50
N MET A 121 -8.63 -3.18 18.66
CA MET A 121 -8.63 -4.62 18.94
C MET A 121 -7.51 -5.06 19.88
N GLU A 122 -6.42 -4.29 20.00
CA GLU A 122 -5.29 -4.58 20.90
C GLU A 122 -5.55 -4.23 22.39
N ILE A 123 -6.77 -3.79 22.75
CA ILE A 123 -7.18 -3.46 24.12
C ILE A 123 -8.23 -4.46 24.68
N GLY A 124 -8.31 -5.66 24.11
CA GLY A 124 -9.25 -6.73 24.50
C GLY A 124 -8.59 -7.91 25.21
#